data_AF-A0A3D2J0J8-F1
#
_entry.id   AF-A0A3D2J0J8-F1
#
_cell.length_a   1.000
_cell.length_b   1.000
_cell.length_c   1.000
_cell.angle_alpha   90.00
_cell.angle_beta   90.00
_cell.angle_gamma   90.00
#
_symmetry.space_group_name_H-M   'P 1'
#
loop_
_entity.id
_entity.type
_entity.pdbx_description
1 polymer ?
#
loop_
_entity_poly.entity_id
_entity_poly.type
_entity_poly.pdbx_seq_one_letter_code
_entity_poly.pdbx_strand_id
1 'polypeptide(L)'
;MKKSKLFMIISLSVLVITIIVSGTYALYKAQLSKNIGVNTTTHGLAYYINYVKGTDITAATLNPSTSYEGGASSDIEFWKKDDSYDIYGKIELTVNTIGTNLSNSPALKYAVVNNGNVLKEGSLKGTTSGSKVTILKNLYLEQTKQIYTVYVWLDNSEELGNISNESLSISVDCTASLQKEPTAADTIISLYTSAAKVTATNNSITYNTAPSVSLMNDRLGGTTTDLDGGNIRYYGANPNNYIYFNCSDYSNQTSSTCETWRIIGVFNGKLKLIRGSQIGTYSWDNKNTSTGEESNSGKNDWTTARLMKLLNPVDYYINDNNDKDSEGNYLGYSLYYNSTSGKCYSGKNNATVDCDFTSTGIKNDETRNMIAETTYNLGGWNTFTVYPNEIYEYERGTTVYTGRLPTWTGKIALAYPSDYGYAADLNQCVNKQLNKYNDSTCTSNNWMKSIITNNGSNHGWLLTPHSNYSYIAWGVILSGIMGGNRAYYSSYGAAPVLYLSSELGIESGGDGSSSNPYKLSA
;
A
#
# COMPACT_ATOMS: atom_id res chain seq x y z
N MET A 1 -48.99 41.41 -39.35
CA MET A 1 -48.39 42.01 -38.13
C MET A 1 -46.88 42.08 -38.33
N LYS A 2 -46.30 43.28 -38.28
CA LYS A 2 -45.06 43.65 -39.00
C LYS A 2 -43.80 42.97 -38.44
N LYS A 3 -42.93 42.47 -39.33
CA LYS A 3 -41.62 41.83 -39.04
C LYS A 3 -40.78 42.60 -38.02
N SER A 4 -40.91 43.94 -37.95
CA SER A 4 -40.22 44.78 -36.96
C SER A 4 -40.62 44.50 -35.51
N LYS A 5 -41.87 44.11 -35.23
CA LYS A 5 -42.31 43.77 -33.86
C LYS A 5 -41.76 42.42 -33.40
N LEU A 6 -41.59 41.47 -34.31
CA LEU A 6 -41.01 40.16 -34.00
C LEU A 6 -39.52 40.26 -33.68
N PHE A 7 -38.77 41.05 -34.46
CA PHE A 7 -37.36 41.32 -34.17
C PHE A 7 -37.17 42.08 -32.86
N MET A 8 -38.02 43.06 -32.55
CA MET A 8 -37.93 43.81 -31.30
C MET A 8 -38.17 42.92 -30.07
N ILE A 9 -39.11 41.97 -30.14
CA ILE A 9 -39.37 41.03 -29.05
C ILE A 9 -38.20 40.05 -28.88
N ILE A 10 -37.66 39.50 -29.97
CA ILE A 10 -36.51 38.58 -29.90
C ILE A 10 -35.26 39.29 -29.35
N SER A 11 -35.00 40.52 -29.79
CA SER A 11 -33.88 41.32 -29.26
C SER A 11 -34.03 41.65 -27.78
N LEU A 12 -35.26 41.93 -27.31
CA LEU A 12 -35.52 42.19 -25.90
C LEU A 12 -35.35 40.90 -25.06
N SER A 13 -35.81 39.76 -25.57
CA SER A 13 -35.64 38.45 -24.91
C SER A 13 -34.16 38.07 -24.79
N VAL A 14 -33.36 38.29 -25.84
CA VAL A 14 -31.91 38.01 -25.83
C VAL A 14 -31.16 38.99 -24.90
N LEU A 15 -31.58 40.24 -24.83
CA LEU A 15 -31.01 41.22 -23.90
C LEU A 15 -31.35 40.88 -22.44
N VAL A 16 -32.59 40.46 -22.15
CA VAL A 16 -33.00 40.04 -20.81
C VAL A 16 -32.30 38.74 -20.39
N ILE A 17 -32.13 37.78 -21.30
CA ILE A 17 -31.35 36.55 -21.02
C ILE A 17 -29.86 36.88 -20.81
N THR A 18 -29.27 37.78 -21.59
CA THR A 18 -27.87 38.16 -21.38
C THR A 18 -27.66 38.96 -20.10
N ILE A 19 -28.61 39.80 -19.67
CA ILE A 19 -28.55 40.51 -18.38
C ILE A 19 -28.79 39.57 -17.19
N ILE A 20 -29.67 38.56 -17.32
CA ILE A 20 -29.89 37.54 -16.27
C ILE A 20 -28.69 36.59 -16.16
N VAL A 21 -28.12 36.13 -17.28
CA VAL A 21 -26.96 35.23 -17.30
C VAL A 21 -25.67 35.96 -16.91
N SER A 22 -25.45 37.20 -17.35
CA SER A 22 -24.30 38.01 -16.90
C SER A 22 -24.47 38.52 -15.47
N GLY A 23 -25.71 38.80 -15.02
CA GLY A 23 -26.02 39.17 -13.64
C GLY A 23 -25.83 38.00 -12.67
N THR A 24 -26.21 36.77 -13.05
CA THR A 24 -25.96 35.56 -12.25
C THR A 24 -24.48 35.14 -12.26
N TYR A 25 -23.78 35.22 -13.39
CA TYR A 25 -22.32 34.99 -13.44
C TYR A 25 -21.51 36.08 -12.70
N ALA A 26 -21.96 37.34 -12.73
CA ALA A 26 -21.31 38.43 -11.99
C ALA A 26 -21.61 38.38 -10.50
N LEU A 27 -22.81 37.96 -10.09
CA LEU A 27 -23.15 37.72 -8.68
C LEU A 27 -22.46 36.47 -8.11
N TYR A 28 -22.10 35.48 -8.93
CA TYR A 28 -21.25 34.36 -8.50
C TYR A 28 -19.77 34.78 -8.31
N LYS A 29 -19.32 35.85 -9.00
CA LYS A 29 -17.98 36.42 -8.83
C LYS A 29 -17.89 37.53 -7.77
N ALA A 30 -19.01 37.96 -7.20
CA ALA A 30 -19.06 39.05 -6.24
C ALA A 30 -19.55 38.59 -4.87
N GLN A 31 -18.75 37.77 -4.19
CA GLN A 31 -18.62 37.82 -2.74
C GLN A 31 -17.14 37.58 -2.40
N LEU A 32 -16.38 38.69 -2.42
CA LEU A 32 -15.02 38.74 -1.89
C LEU A 32 -15.07 38.44 -0.38
N SER A 33 -14.64 37.25 0.02
CA SER A 33 -13.69 37.19 1.12
C SER A 33 -12.34 36.92 0.50
N LYS A 34 -11.59 38.00 0.29
CA LYS A 34 -10.14 37.93 0.24
C LYS A 34 -9.78 37.22 1.56
N ASN A 35 -9.18 36.03 1.53
CA ASN A 35 -8.56 35.48 2.72
C ASN A 35 -7.59 36.56 3.22
N ILE A 36 -7.98 37.29 4.27
CA ILE A 36 -7.06 38.13 5.01
C ILE A 36 -6.34 37.13 5.91
N GLY A 37 -5.47 36.34 5.28
CA GLY A 37 -4.50 35.56 6.00
C GLY A 37 -3.65 36.56 6.79
N VAL A 38 -3.81 36.58 8.11
CA VAL A 38 -2.80 37.22 8.94
C VAL A 38 -1.55 36.37 8.79
N ASN A 39 -0.46 36.95 8.29
CA ASN A 39 0.82 36.26 8.27
C ASN A 39 1.17 35.92 9.71
N THR A 40 1.16 34.63 10.03
CA THR A 40 1.62 34.11 11.30
C THR A 40 3.00 33.50 11.11
N THR A 41 3.86 33.66 12.12
CA THR A 41 5.19 33.04 12.14
C THR A 41 5.30 32.16 13.37
N THR A 42 5.60 30.88 13.15
CA THR A 42 5.95 29.96 14.23
C THR A 42 7.46 29.87 14.34
N HIS A 43 8.02 30.13 15.51
CA HIS A 43 9.46 30.08 15.74
C HIS A 43 9.88 28.79 16.46
N GLY A 44 10.89 28.12 15.92
CA GLY A 44 11.66 27.09 16.60
C GLY A 44 13.07 27.57 16.97
N LEU A 45 13.83 26.70 17.61
CA LEU A 45 15.23 27.00 18.00
C LEU A 45 16.11 27.25 16.77
N ALA A 46 15.98 26.45 15.72
CA ALA A 46 16.81 26.52 14.50
C ALA A 46 16.01 26.85 13.22
N TYR A 47 14.71 27.10 13.33
CA TYR A 47 13.83 27.33 12.17
C TYR A 47 12.74 28.35 12.47
N TYR A 48 12.06 28.82 11.43
CA TYR A 48 10.76 29.48 11.54
C TYR A 48 9.87 29.12 10.35
N ILE A 49 8.56 29.18 10.54
CA ILE A 49 7.56 28.83 9.53
C ILE A 49 6.65 30.05 9.34
N ASN A 50 6.51 30.53 8.09
CA ASN A 50 5.63 31.64 7.75
C ASN A 50 4.42 31.14 6.94
N TYR A 51 3.23 31.61 7.29
CA TYR A 51 2.02 31.38 6.49
C TYR A 51 1.73 32.63 5.65
N VAL A 52 2.19 32.64 4.40
CA VAL A 52 2.20 33.84 3.53
C VAL A 52 0.83 34.11 2.91
N LYS A 53 0.01 33.07 2.77
CA LYS A 53 -1.38 33.17 2.29
C LYS A 53 -2.40 32.76 3.37
N GLY A 54 -2.06 32.98 4.65
CA GLY A 54 -2.89 32.64 5.81
C GLY A 54 -2.96 31.14 6.11
N THR A 55 -3.44 30.79 7.30
CA THR A 55 -3.63 29.39 7.73
C THR A 55 -4.96 28.81 7.26
N ASP A 56 -5.99 29.64 7.12
CA ASP A 56 -7.35 29.18 6.84
C ASP A 56 -7.56 29.01 5.33
N ILE A 57 -7.72 27.76 4.90
CA ILE A 57 -8.30 27.38 3.61
C ILE A 57 -9.82 27.27 3.82
N THR A 58 -10.42 28.30 4.42
CA THR A 58 -11.87 28.44 4.46
C THR A 58 -12.34 28.93 3.11
N ALA A 59 -13.31 28.24 2.51
CA ALA A 59 -14.15 28.87 1.53
C ALA A 59 -15.60 28.70 1.97
N ALA A 60 -16.34 29.80 2.01
CA ALA A 60 -17.80 29.75 1.97
C ALA A 60 -18.32 29.01 0.72
N THR A 61 -17.48 28.78 -0.29
CA THR A 61 -17.72 27.82 -1.39
C THR A 61 -16.37 27.40 -2.02
N LEU A 62 -15.94 26.14 -1.88
CA LEU A 62 -14.85 25.61 -2.72
C LEU A 62 -15.35 25.56 -4.17
N ASN A 63 -14.59 26.11 -5.12
CA ASN A 63 -14.95 25.99 -6.52
C ASN A 63 -14.66 24.57 -7.02
N PRO A 64 -15.62 23.90 -7.69
CA PRO A 64 -15.35 22.62 -8.32
C PRO A 64 -14.31 22.77 -9.43
N SER A 65 -13.36 21.83 -9.50
CA SER A 65 -12.24 21.84 -10.44
C SER A 65 -11.74 20.42 -10.68
N THR A 66 -11.32 20.10 -11.91
CA THR A 66 -10.70 18.80 -12.23
C THR A 66 -9.22 18.74 -11.84
N SER A 67 -8.66 19.83 -11.31
CA SER A 67 -7.24 19.98 -10.95
C SER A 67 -7.10 20.77 -9.64
N TYR A 68 -6.05 20.48 -8.88
CA TYR A 68 -5.71 21.18 -7.64
C TYR A 68 -5.52 22.69 -7.83
N GLU A 69 -5.09 23.13 -9.02
CA GLU A 69 -4.83 24.55 -9.33
C GLU A 69 -6.09 25.44 -9.24
N GLY A 70 -7.27 24.85 -9.43
CA GLY A 70 -8.56 25.54 -9.26
C GLY A 70 -9.03 25.63 -7.80
N GLY A 71 -8.31 24.99 -6.87
CA GLY A 71 -8.61 24.95 -5.45
C GLY A 71 -8.29 26.22 -4.68
N ALA A 72 -8.78 26.29 -3.46
CA ALA A 72 -8.30 27.25 -2.48
C ALA A 72 -6.92 26.80 -1.99
N SER A 73 -6.04 27.75 -1.68
CA SER A 73 -4.66 27.41 -1.27
C SER A 73 -4.07 28.30 -0.20
N SER A 74 -3.11 27.73 0.52
CA SER A 74 -2.23 28.39 1.49
C SER A 74 -0.77 28.17 1.09
N ASP A 75 0.03 29.24 1.16
CA ASP A 75 1.47 29.22 0.90
C ASP A 75 2.23 29.25 2.22
N ILE A 76 3.12 28.28 2.39
CA ILE A 76 3.90 28.07 3.61
C ILE A 76 5.37 28.19 3.24
N GLU A 77 6.10 29.01 3.98
CA GLU A 77 7.56 29.06 3.89
C GLU A 77 8.18 28.41 5.13
N PHE A 78 8.97 27.38 4.90
CA PHE A 78 9.87 26.83 5.92
C PHE A 78 11.24 27.47 5.78
N TRP A 79 11.75 27.97 6.90
CA TRP A 79 13.06 28.60 6.95
C TRP A 79 13.98 27.93 7.97
N LYS A 80 15.21 27.66 7.57
CA LYS A 80 16.32 27.36 8.48
C LYS A 80 16.96 28.68 8.90
N LYS A 81 17.37 28.80 10.16
CA LYS A 81 18.15 29.96 10.62
C LYS A 81 19.56 29.95 10.03
N ASP A 82 20.12 28.75 9.88
CA ASP A 82 21.40 28.45 9.24
C ASP A 82 21.43 26.97 8.83
N ASP A 83 22.53 26.52 8.20
CA ASP A 83 22.71 25.15 7.73
C ASP A 83 23.36 24.20 8.74
N SER A 84 23.46 24.59 10.01
CA SER A 84 24.09 23.77 11.04
C SER A 84 23.23 22.59 11.50
N TYR A 85 21.93 22.60 11.18
CA TYR A 85 20.97 21.59 11.62
C TYR A 85 20.17 21.04 10.45
N ASP A 86 19.90 19.73 10.52
CA ASP A 86 18.86 19.10 9.74
C ASP A 86 17.50 19.47 10.32
N ILE A 87 16.59 19.93 9.46
CA ILE A 87 15.24 20.34 9.85
C ILE A 87 14.25 19.53 9.03
N TYR A 88 13.26 18.96 9.70
CA TYR A 88 12.21 18.16 9.10
C TYR A 88 10.86 18.84 9.33
N GLY A 89 10.22 19.29 8.27
CA GLY A 89 8.89 19.87 8.29
C GLY A 89 7.79 18.81 8.33
N LYS A 90 6.64 19.22 8.85
CA LYS A 90 5.38 18.48 8.83
C LYS A 90 4.26 19.46 8.49
N ILE A 91 3.35 19.02 7.62
CA ILE A 91 2.19 19.79 7.15
C ILE A 91 0.94 18.94 7.40
N GLU A 92 -0.02 19.52 8.09
CA GLU A 92 -1.28 18.91 8.48
C GLU A 92 -2.45 19.80 8.05
N LEU A 93 -3.61 19.19 7.81
CA LEU A 93 -4.89 19.87 7.66
C LEU A 93 -5.70 19.65 8.92
N THR A 94 -6.10 20.72 9.60
CA THR A 94 -7.10 20.67 10.64
C THR A 94 -8.47 20.95 10.03
N VAL A 95 -9.33 19.94 10.06
CA VAL A 95 -10.72 20.03 9.61
C VAL A 95 -11.54 20.63 10.74
N ASN A 96 -11.61 21.95 10.81
CA ASN A 96 -12.34 22.67 11.87
C ASN A 96 -13.85 22.36 11.83
N THR A 97 -14.43 22.40 10.63
CA THR A 97 -15.84 22.08 10.39
C THR A 97 -15.98 21.40 9.03
N ILE A 98 -16.76 20.33 8.95
CA ILE A 98 -17.13 19.68 7.70
C ILE A 98 -18.56 19.12 7.77
N GLY A 99 -19.33 19.34 6.71
CA GLY A 99 -20.65 18.73 6.54
C GLY A 99 -20.59 17.23 6.30
N THR A 100 -21.66 16.51 6.64
CA THR A 100 -21.68 15.05 6.59
C THR A 100 -21.61 14.48 5.18
N ASN A 101 -22.21 15.12 4.17
CA ASN A 101 -22.13 14.60 2.80
C ASN A 101 -20.73 14.84 2.21
N LEU A 102 -20.10 15.97 2.54
CA LEU A 102 -18.75 16.32 2.13
C LEU A 102 -17.72 15.40 2.78
N SER A 103 -17.88 15.14 4.08
CA SER A 103 -17.09 14.15 4.82
C SER A 103 -17.15 12.77 4.15
N ASN A 104 -18.32 12.36 3.64
CA ASN A 104 -18.46 11.06 2.98
C ASN A 104 -18.07 11.07 1.49
N SER A 105 -17.77 12.22 0.90
CA SER A 105 -17.49 12.36 -0.53
C SER A 105 -16.00 12.17 -0.86
N PRO A 106 -15.64 11.36 -1.88
CA PRO A 106 -14.27 11.29 -2.38
C PRO A 106 -13.82 12.59 -3.07
N ALA A 107 -14.77 13.45 -3.45
CA ALA A 107 -14.50 14.65 -4.23
C ALA A 107 -13.75 15.75 -3.46
N LEU A 108 -13.79 15.78 -2.13
CA LEU A 108 -12.99 16.74 -1.36
C LEU A 108 -11.54 16.28 -1.35
N LYS A 109 -10.67 16.94 -2.13
CA LYS A 109 -9.27 16.57 -2.34
C LYS A 109 -8.30 17.61 -1.82
N TYR A 110 -7.06 17.18 -1.56
CA TYR A 110 -5.94 18.03 -1.20
C TYR A 110 -4.70 17.70 -2.03
N ALA A 111 -3.82 18.67 -2.17
CA ALA A 111 -2.50 18.47 -2.77
C ALA A 111 -1.46 19.38 -2.09
N VAL A 112 -0.22 18.92 -2.03
CA VAL A 112 0.92 19.73 -1.60
C VAL A 112 1.91 19.83 -2.74
N VAL A 113 2.30 21.05 -3.09
CA VAL A 113 3.15 21.35 -4.23
C VAL A 113 4.40 22.09 -3.76
N ASN A 114 5.55 21.73 -4.32
CA ASN A 114 6.82 22.45 -4.16
C ASN A 114 7.39 22.74 -5.55
N ASN A 115 7.59 24.02 -5.87
CA ASN A 115 8.17 24.45 -7.16
C ASN A 115 7.49 23.82 -8.39
N GLY A 116 6.16 23.66 -8.36
CA GLY A 116 5.37 23.04 -9.43
C GLY A 116 5.32 21.51 -9.43
N ASN A 117 6.08 20.83 -8.55
CA ASN A 117 5.99 19.38 -8.40
C ASN A 117 4.99 19.03 -7.30
N VAL A 118 4.02 18.18 -7.63
CA VAL A 118 3.09 17.61 -6.65
C VAL A 118 3.85 16.62 -5.78
N LEU A 119 4.00 16.92 -4.50
CA LEU A 119 4.65 16.05 -3.51
C LEU A 119 3.67 15.02 -2.95
N LYS A 120 2.41 15.42 -2.75
CA LYS A 120 1.33 14.56 -2.26
C LYS A 120 0.00 15.04 -2.81
N GLU A 121 -0.87 14.10 -3.11
CA GLU A 121 -2.28 14.34 -3.45
C GLU A 121 -3.14 13.27 -2.76
N GLY A 122 -4.36 13.64 -2.32
CA GLY A 122 -5.27 12.71 -1.66
C GLY A 122 -6.68 13.23 -1.50
N SER A 123 -7.54 12.44 -0.87
CA SER A 123 -8.93 12.76 -0.54
C SER A 123 -9.10 12.93 0.98
N LEU A 124 -10.01 13.80 1.40
CA LEU A 124 -10.45 14.01 2.78
C LEU A 124 -11.72 13.21 3.13
N LYS A 125 -12.11 12.25 2.29
CA LYS A 125 -13.21 11.33 2.59
C LYS A 125 -13.00 10.62 3.93
N GLY A 126 -14.05 10.56 4.75
CA GLY A 126 -14.05 9.98 6.08
C GLY A 126 -13.60 10.94 7.19
N THR A 127 -13.08 12.13 6.86
CA THR A 127 -12.63 13.09 7.88
C THR A 127 -13.80 13.75 8.58
N THR A 128 -13.68 13.96 9.89
CA THR A 128 -14.74 14.56 10.72
C THR A 128 -14.30 15.90 11.29
N SER A 129 -15.26 16.72 11.73
CA SER A 129 -14.94 18.00 12.37
C SER A 129 -14.06 17.77 13.63
N GLY A 130 -12.98 18.54 13.75
CA GLY A 130 -11.93 18.37 14.75
C GLY A 130 -10.78 17.44 14.34
N SER A 131 -10.85 16.78 13.18
CA SER A 131 -9.78 15.89 12.71
C SER A 131 -8.52 16.66 12.34
N LYS A 132 -7.37 16.07 12.64
CA LYS A 132 -6.07 16.48 12.09
C LYS A 132 -5.58 15.43 11.10
N VAL A 133 -5.34 15.84 9.86
CA VAL A 133 -4.91 14.97 8.77
C VAL A 133 -3.47 15.33 8.43
N THR A 134 -2.51 14.45 8.72
CA THR A 134 -1.13 14.65 8.30
C THR A 134 -1.02 14.39 6.80
N ILE A 135 -0.69 15.42 6.02
CA ILE A 135 -0.58 15.33 4.56
C ILE A 135 0.87 15.23 4.07
N LEU A 136 1.82 15.78 4.84
CA LEU A 136 3.26 15.54 4.67
C LEU A 136 3.92 15.51 6.05
N LYS A 137 4.91 14.64 6.23
CA LYS A 137 5.79 14.62 7.40
C LYS A 137 7.21 14.27 6.97
N ASN A 138 8.18 14.52 7.84
CA ASN A 138 9.59 14.24 7.59
C ASN A 138 10.15 14.97 6.35
N LEU A 139 9.61 16.16 6.05
CA LEU A 139 10.00 16.98 4.92
C LEU A 139 11.37 17.60 5.18
N TYR A 140 12.43 16.98 4.65
CA TYR A 140 13.78 17.46 4.86
C TYR A 140 13.99 18.83 4.19
N LEU A 141 14.47 19.81 4.96
CA LEU A 141 14.75 21.14 4.43
C LEU A 141 16.17 21.20 3.83
N GLU A 142 16.26 20.95 2.52
CA GLU A 142 17.51 21.04 1.76
C GLU A 142 18.13 22.44 1.68
N GLN A 143 17.30 23.49 1.68
CA GLN A 143 17.71 24.89 1.54
C GLN A 143 17.26 25.72 2.73
N THR A 144 17.93 26.86 2.94
CA THR A 144 17.58 27.84 3.98
C THR A 144 16.13 28.32 3.88
N LYS A 145 15.56 28.35 2.67
CA LYS A 145 14.15 28.67 2.42
C LYS A 145 13.54 27.64 1.48
N GLN A 146 12.39 27.07 1.86
CA GLN A 146 11.56 26.28 0.96
C GLN A 146 10.09 26.70 1.07
N ILE A 147 9.41 26.71 -0.07
CA ILE A 147 8.02 27.15 -0.18
C ILE A 147 7.17 25.96 -0.60
N TYR A 148 6.07 25.74 0.12
CA TYR A 148 5.08 24.73 -0.19
C TYR A 148 3.72 25.40 -0.32
N THR A 149 2.97 25.01 -1.34
CA THR A 149 1.58 25.43 -1.51
C THR A 149 0.67 24.24 -1.25
N VAL A 150 -0.24 24.39 -0.30
CA VAL A 150 -1.26 23.41 0.03
C VAL A 150 -2.56 23.84 -0.63
N TYR A 151 -3.12 22.95 -1.44
CA TYR A 151 -4.40 23.13 -2.13
C TYR A 151 -5.47 22.25 -1.49
N VAL A 152 -6.69 22.76 -1.43
CA VAL A 152 -7.91 21.98 -1.16
C VAL A 152 -8.96 22.37 -2.21
N TRP A 153 -9.61 21.37 -2.82
CA TRP A 153 -10.62 21.60 -3.86
C TRP A 153 -11.71 20.53 -3.87
N LEU A 154 -12.79 20.82 -4.60
CA LEU A 154 -13.82 19.84 -4.94
C LEU A 154 -13.57 19.31 -6.34
N ASP A 155 -13.22 18.03 -6.44
CA ASP A 155 -12.97 17.37 -7.71
C ASP A 155 -14.28 17.05 -8.43
N ASN A 156 -14.55 17.75 -9.53
CA ASN A 156 -15.76 17.53 -10.34
C ASN A 156 -15.61 16.43 -11.39
N SER A 157 -14.49 15.70 -11.41
CA SER A 157 -14.41 14.39 -12.09
C SER A 157 -15.11 13.29 -11.28
N GLU A 158 -15.30 13.51 -9.97
CA GLU A 158 -16.05 12.64 -9.08
C GLU A 158 -17.54 13.06 -9.03
N GLU A 159 -18.41 12.14 -8.59
CA GLU A 159 -19.81 12.47 -8.35
C GLU A 159 -19.94 13.37 -7.11
N LEU A 160 -20.33 14.63 -7.31
CA LEU A 160 -20.40 15.62 -6.24
C LEU A 160 -21.59 15.44 -5.28
N GLY A 161 -22.65 14.72 -5.68
CA GLY A 161 -23.85 14.54 -4.85
C GLY A 161 -24.52 15.85 -4.41
N ASN A 162 -25.28 15.82 -3.31
CA ASN A 162 -25.93 17.00 -2.73
C ASN A 162 -25.04 17.68 -1.66
N ILE A 163 -23.90 18.21 -2.08
CA ILE A 163 -22.95 18.94 -1.23
C ILE A 163 -23.23 20.46 -1.20
N SER A 164 -24.36 20.88 -1.75
CA SER A 164 -24.73 22.30 -1.83
C SER A 164 -25.02 22.88 -0.43
N ASN A 165 -24.36 23.99 -0.09
CA ASN A 165 -24.48 24.68 1.20
C ASN A 165 -23.96 23.91 2.42
N GLU A 166 -23.11 22.88 2.24
CA GLU A 166 -22.42 22.28 3.38
C GLU A 166 -21.30 23.17 3.89
N SER A 167 -21.11 23.17 5.21
CA SER A 167 -20.02 23.92 5.85
C SER A 167 -18.69 23.20 5.61
N LEU A 168 -17.66 23.99 5.29
CA LEU A 168 -16.29 23.54 5.28
C LEU A 168 -15.37 24.63 5.84
N SER A 169 -14.58 24.27 6.83
CA SER A 169 -13.50 25.08 7.36
C SER A 169 -12.30 24.18 7.59
N ILE A 170 -11.22 24.43 6.86
CA ILE A 170 -9.96 23.72 6.98
C ILE A 170 -8.87 24.76 7.22
N SER A 171 -7.97 24.48 8.15
CA SER A 171 -6.73 25.24 8.34
C SER A 171 -5.52 24.36 8.08
N VAL A 172 -4.43 24.96 7.62
CA VAL A 172 -3.13 24.32 7.50
C VAL A 172 -2.35 24.53 8.79
N ASP A 173 -1.89 23.44 9.38
CA ASP A 173 -0.99 23.44 10.52
C ASP A 173 0.37 22.85 10.14
N CYS A 174 1.41 23.65 10.33
CA CYS A 174 2.78 23.28 10.03
C CYS A 174 3.62 23.24 11.30
N THR A 175 4.40 22.19 11.45
CA THR A 175 5.41 22.04 12.50
C THR A 175 6.75 21.65 11.87
N ALA A 176 7.84 21.79 12.62
CA ALA A 176 9.13 21.25 12.19
C ALA A 176 9.93 20.75 13.41
N SER A 177 10.91 19.90 13.16
CA SER A 177 11.73 19.28 14.20
C SER A 177 13.19 19.17 13.75
N LEU A 178 14.08 19.01 14.73
CA LEU A 178 15.50 18.72 14.52
C LEU A 178 15.76 17.23 14.22
N GLN A 179 14.74 16.39 14.37
CA GLN A 179 14.82 14.95 14.19
C GLN A 179 13.62 14.45 13.42
N LYS A 180 13.87 13.56 12.47
CA LYS A 180 12.84 12.87 11.72
C LYS A 180 11.94 12.08 12.68
N GLU A 181 10.63 12.14 12.49
CA GLU A 181 9.71 11.22 13.15
C GLU A 181 9.99 9.79 12.67
N PRO A 182 10.15 8.83 13.59
CA PRO A 182 10.48 7.46 13.23
C PRO A 182 9.34 6.84 12.41
N THR A 183 9.71 6.22 11.29
CA THR A 183 8.78 5.41 10.51
C THR A 183 8.55 4.05 11.19
N ALA A 184 7.55 3.32 10.72
CA ALA A 184 7.31 1.95 11.14
C ALA A 184 8.53 1.05 10.85
N ALA A 185 9.23 1.31 9.74
CA ALA A 185 10.49 0.63 9.43
C ALA A 185 11.59 1.00 10.42
N ASP A 186 11.77 2.30 10.74
CA ASP A 186 12.78 2.76 11.71
C ASP A 186 12.57 2.13 13.09
N THR A 187 11.31 1.94 13.48
CA THR A 187 10.96 1.27 14.74
C THR A 187 11.48 -0.16 14.78
N ILE A 188 11.24 -0.96 13.74
CA ILE A 188 11.71 -2.35 13.67
C ILE A 188 13.24 -2.42 13.53
N ILE A 189 13.83 -1.51 12.76
CA ILE A 189 15.29 -1.38 12.64
C ILE A 189 15.90 -1.12 14.04
N SER A 190 15.33 -0.17 14.79
CA SER A 190 15.80 0.20 16.13
C SER A 190 15.70 -0.95 17.13
N LEU A 191 14.62 -1.74 17.09
CA LEU A 191 14.49 -2.96 17.90
C LEU A 191 15.62 -3.95 17.62
N TYR A 192 15.95 -4.14 16.33
CA TYR A 192 17.08 -4.97 15.95
C TYR A 192 18.39 -4.38 16.46
N THR A 193 18.75 -3.16 16.05
CA THR A 193 20.08 -2.55 16.31
C THR A 193 20.37 -2.40 17.80
N SER A 194 19.36 -2.14 18.62
CA SER A 194 19.51 -1.98 20.08
C SER A 194 19.66 -3.31 20.83
N ALA A 195 19.25 -4.43 20.22
CA ALA A 195 19.29 -5.75 20.84
C ALA A 195 20.67 -6.41 20.68
N ALA A 196 21.07 -7.18 21.69
CA ALA A 196 22.31 -7.95 21.67
C ALA A 196 22.33 -8.98 20.53
N LYS A 197 23.47 -9.09 19.84
CA LYS A 197 23.64 -9.96 18.67
C LYS A 197 24.18 -11.34 19.04
N VAL A 198 23.71 -12.36 18.33
CA VAL A 198 24.24 -13.72 18.31
C VAL A 198 24.40 -14.17 16.88
N THR A 199 25.52 -14.81 16.56
CA THR A 199 25.77 -15.33 15.22
C THR A 199 25.07 -16.67 14.99
N ALA A 200 24.40 -16.82 13.85
CA ALA A 200 23.94 -18.09 13.31
C ALA A 200 24.74 -18.44 12.05
N THR A 201 24.92 -19.73 11.73
CA THR A 201 25.55 -20.15 10.47
C THR A 201 24.65 -21.13 9.73
N ASN A 202 24.38 -20.83 8.46
CA ASN A 202 23.61 -21.72 7.57
C ASN A 202 24.19 -21.66 6.16
N ASN A 203 24.44 -22.83 5.55
CA ASN A 203 25.09 -22.96 4.25
C ASN A 203 26.45 -22.23 4.18
N SER A 204 27.24 -22.31 5.24
CA SER A 204 28.52 -21.60 5.39
C SER A 204 28.43 -20.07 5.37
N ILE A 205 27.22 -19.49 5.46
CA ILE A 205 27.01 -18.05 5.62
C ILE A 205 26.70 -17.76 7.09
N THR A 206 27.41 -16.79 7.67
CA THR A 206 27.17 -16.30 9.03
C THR A 206 26.14 -15.16 9.01
N TYR A 207 25.20 -15.14 9.96
CA TYR A 207 24.17 -14.10 10.09
C TYR A 207 24.18 -13.52 11.49
N ASN A 208 23.84 -12.24 11.64
CA ASN A 208 23.54 -11.65 12.93
C ASN A 208 22.05 -11.80 13.26
N THR A 209 21.77 -12.46 14.37
CA THR A 209 20.44 -12.58 14.97
C THR A 209 20.36 -11.77 16.26
N ALA A 210 19.17 -11.33 16.63
CA ALA A 210 18.85 -10.66 17.88
C ALA A 210 17.73 -11.46 18.59
N PRO A 211 18.09 -12.51 19.36
CA PRO A 211 17.12 -13.46 19.90
C PRO A 211 16.05 -12.83 20.82
N SER A 212 16.41 -11.80 21.59
CA SER A 212 15.48 -11.14 22.52
C SER A 212 14.28 -10.47 21.84
N VAL A 213 14.40 -10.16 20.55
CA VAL A 213 13.34 -9.56 19.72
C VAL A 213 13.00 -10.41 18.49
N SER A 214 13.59 -11.60 18.37
CA SER A 214 13.36 -12.54 17.26
C SER A 214 13.57 -11.92 15.86
N LEU A 215 14.58 -11.04 15.74
CA LEU A 215 14.93 -10.37 14.49
C LEU A 215 16.31 -10.81 13.98
N MET A 216 16.47 -11.00 12.68
CA MET A 216 17.76 -11.30 12.06
C MET A 216 18.03 -10.39 10.87
N ASN A 217 19.31 -10.22 10.52
CA ASN A 217 19.69 -9.63 9.25
C ASN A 217 19.98 -10.75 8.23
N ASP A 218 19.33 -10.69 7.07
CA ASP A 218 19.46 -11.71 6.02
C ASP A 218 20.70 -11.54 5.13
N ARG A 219 21.48 -10.47 5.35
CA ARG A 219 22.70 -10.12 4.60
C ARG A 219 22.51 -10.16 3.08
N LEU A 220 21.31 -9.84 2.60
CA LEU A 220 20.94 -9.94 1.18
C LEU A 220 21.29 -11.32 0.59
N GLY A 221 20.99 -12.41 1.31
CA GLY A 221 21.36 -13.75 0.87
C GLY A 221 22.84 -14.08 1.06
N GLY A 222 23.55 -13.37 1.94
CA GLY A 222 24.98 -13.54 2.15
C GLY A 222 25.87 -12.83 1.13
N THR A 223 25.29 -12.02 0.24
CA THR A 223 26.03 -11.29 -0.81
C THR A 223 26.79 -10.07 -0.28
N THR A 224 26.39 -9.51 0.87
CA THR A 224 27.15 -8.44 1.53
C THR A 224 28.11 -8.99 2.59
N THR A 225 29.29 -8.40 2.73
CA THR A 225 30.26 -8.73 3.80
C THR A 225 29.87 -8.16 5.16
N ASP A 226 29.03 -7.13 5.19
CA ASP A 226 28.47 -6.57 6.41
C ASP A 226 27.44 -7.54 7.01
N LEU A 227 27.54 -7.81 8.32
CA LEU A 227 26.59 -8.67 9.02
C LEU A 227 25.22 -7.99 9.21
N ASP A 228 25.18 -6.66 9.15
CA ASP A 228 23.96 -5.86 9.32
C ASP A 228 23.57 -5.13 8.01
N GLY A 229 24.18 -5.50 6.87
CA GLY A 229 23.99 -4.81 5.58
C GLY A 229 22.82 -5.31 4.72
N GLY A 230 21.95 -6.18 5.25
CA GLY A 230 20.78 -6.72 4.54
C GLY A 230 19.42 -6.32 5.12
N ASN A 231 18.39 -7.08 4.74
CA ASN A 231 17.03 -6.87 5.24
C ASN A 231 16.92 -7.39 6.68
N ILE A 232 16.10 -6.73 7.49
CA ILE A 232 15.78 -7.17 8.84
C ILE A 232 14.49 -7.98 8.81
N ARG A 233 14.49 -9.19 9.37
CA ARG A 233 13.38 -10.14 9.29
C ARG A 233 13.03 -10.74 10.64
N TYR A 234 11.76 -10.97 10.86
CA TYR A 234 11.29 -11.76 12.00
C TYR A 234 11.49 -13.26 11.74
N TYR A 235 12.00 -13.99 12.73
CA TYR A 235 12.26 -15.42 12.66
C TYR A 235 11.79 -16.16 13.92
N GLY A 236 11.81 -17.50 13.89
CA GLY A 236 11.57 -18.34 15.06
C GLY A 236 10.13 -18.81 15.20
N ALA A 237 9.81 -19.44 16.34
CA ALA A 237 8.51 -20.08 16.56
C ALA A 237 7.35 -19.08 16.72
N ASN A 238 7.55 -18.04 17.54
CA ASN A 238 6.49 -17.10 17.92
C ASN A 238 7.02 -15.68 18.17
N PRO A 239 7.52 -14.99 17.13
CA PRO A 239 7.95 -13.59 17.25
C PRO A 239 6.77 -12.65 17.54
N ASN A 240 7.06 -11.56 18.26
CA ASN A 240 6.14 -10.43 18.46
C ASN A 240 6.11 -9.52 17.22
N ASN A 241 5.51 -10.03 16.14
CA ASN A 241 5.42 -9.35 14.84
C ASN A 241 3.98 -9.18 14.35
N TYR A 242 3.02 -9.06 15.26
CA TYR A 242 1.61 -8.81 14.94
C TYR A 242 1.35 -7.33 14.73
N ILE A 243 0.52 -6.99 13.75
CA ILE A 243 0.12 -5.61 13.43
C ILE A 243 -1.36 -5.55 13.05
N TYR A 244 -2.06 -4.54 13.54
CA TYR A 244 -3.41 -4.23 13.06
C TYR A 244 -3.35 -3.58 11.68
N PHE A 245 -4.09 -4.16 10.74
CA PHE A 245 -4.16 -3.68 9.36
C PHE A 245 -5.54 -4.03 8.76
N ASN A 246 -5.87 -3.44 7.62
CA ASN A 246 -7.17 -3.60 6.98
C ASN A 246 -8.32 -3.26 7.95
N CYS A 247 -8.24 -2.08 8.56
CA CYS A 247 -9.19 -1.61 9.54
C CYS A 247 -10.39 -0.95 8.88
N SER A 248 -11.59 -1.14 9.45
CA SER A 248 -12.75 -0.30 9.13
C SER A 248 -12.62 1.11 9.69
N ASP A 249 -11.79 1.28 10.73
CA ASP A 249 -11.50 2.53 11.42
C ASP A 249 -10.07 2.48 12.00
N TYR A 250 -9.15 3.27 11.41
CA TYR A 250 -7.76 3.37 11.90
C TYR A 250 -7.60 4.32 13.09
N SER A 251 -8.59 5.13 13.42
CA SER A 251 -8.58 5.95 14.65
C SER A 251 -8.80 5.09 15.91
N ASN A 252 -9.37 3.89 15.74
CA ASN A 252 -9.62 2.93 16.81
C ASN A 252 -9.16 1.53 16.40
N GLN A 253 -7.84 1.31 16.38
CA GLN A 253 -7.25 0.03 15.97
C GLN A 253 -7.36 -1.04 17.06
N THR A 254 -8.28 -1.97 16.86
CA THR A 254 -8.53 -3.13 17.74
C THR A 254 -8.92 -4.35 16.90
N SER A 255 -9.04 -5.52 17.53
CA SER A 255 -9.47 -6.74 16.84
C SER A 255 -10.91 -6.71 16.30
N SER A 256 -11.74 -5.76 16.71
CA SER A 256 -13.12 -5.60 16.18
C SER A 256 -13.18 -4.71 14.94
N THR A 257 -12.22 -3.81 14.77
CA THR A 257 -12.14 -2.89 13.63
C THR A 257 -11.14 -3.38 12.57
N CYS A 258 -10.08 -4.06 12.99
CA CYS A 258 -8.94 -4.45 12.17
C CYS A 258 -8.80 -5.95 12.00
N GLU A 259 -8.15 -6.35 10.90
CA GLU A 259 -7.53 -7.66 10.82
C GLU A 259 -6.17 -7.66 11.53
N THR A 260 -5.73 -8.84 11.97
CA THR A 260 -4.38 -9.03 12.48
C THR A 260 -3.49 -9.63 11.41
N TRP A 261 -2.51 -8.85 10.96
CA TRP A 261 -1.49 -9.24 9.99
C TRP A 261 -0.15 -9.49 10.69
N ARG A 262 0.82 -10.04 9.96
CA ARG A 262 2.16 -10.30 10.47
C ARG A 262 3.21 -9.54 9.67
N ILE A 263 4.18 -8.96 10.35
CA ILE A 263 5.33 -8.30 9.73
C ILE A 263 6.36 -9.38 9.36
N ILE A 264 6.69 -9.50 8.07
CA ILE A 264 7.80 -10.33 7.61
C ILE A 264 9.12 -9.67 8.01
N GLY A 265 9.24 -8.36 7.76
CA GLY A 265 10.46 -7.62 8.01
C GLY A 265 10.49 -6.24 7.37
N VAL A 266 11.67 -5.61 7.40
CA VAL A 266 11.99 -4.34 6.76
C VAL A 266 12.85 -4.60 5.52
N PHE A 267 12.41 -4.07 4.38
CA PHE A 267 13.07 -4.21 3.09
C PHE A 267 13.12 -2.85 2.43
N ASN A 268 14.31 -2.38 2.07
CA ASN A 268 14.50 -1.06 1.43
C ASN A 268 13.70 0.07 2.15
N GLY A 269 13.71 0.07 3.48
CA GLY A 269 12.99 1.07 4.30
C GLY A 269 11.46 0.91 4.38
N LYS A 270 10.88 -0.18 3.87
CA LYS A 270 9.44 -0.47 3.95
C LYS A 270 9.15 -1.70 4.79
N LEU A 271 8.05 -1.68 5.53
CA LEU A 271 7.53 -2.90 6.16
C LEU A 271 6.86 -3.80 5.12
N LYS A 272 7.25 -5.07 5.13
CA LYS A 272 6.60 -6.13 4.37
C LYS A 272 5.66 -6.90 5.28
N LEU A 273 4.40 -7.04 4.88
CA LEU A 273 3.39 -7.75 5.65
C LEU A 273 2.93 -9.02 4.92
N ILE A 274 2.47 -10.00 5.70
CA ILE A 274 1.67 -11.14 5.23
C ILE A 274 0.36 -11.18 6.02
N ARG A 275 -0.74 -11.47 5.32
CA ARG A 275 -2.03 -11.68 5.97
C ARG A 275 -1.94 -12.85 6.96
N GLY A 276 -2.58 -12.75 8.12
CA GLY A 276 -2.50 -13.76 9.18
C GLY A 276 -3.07 -15.15 8.83
N SER A 277 -3.76 -15.28 7.69
CA SER A 277 -4.30 -16.53 7.17
C SER A 277 -4.51 -16.48 5.66
N GLN A 278 -4.65 -17.65 5.04
CA GLN A 278 -5.02 -17.77 3.63
C GLN A 278 -6.41 -17.16 3.35
N ILE A 279 -6.62 -16.66 2.13
CA ILE A 279 -7.90 -16.10 1.66
C ILE A 279 -8.78 -17.14 0.93
N GLY A 280 -8.38 -18.40 0.98
CA GLY A 280 -8.98 -19.49 0.21
C GLY A 280 -7.98 -20.14 -0.74
N THR A 281 -8.46 -21.14 -1.47
CA THR A 281 -7.66 -21.95 -2.40
C THR A 281 -8.01 -21.63 -3.85
N TYR A 282 -7.07 -20.96 -4.51
CA TYR A 282 -7.21 -20.49 -5.88
C TYR A 282 -6.01 -20.97 -6.69
N SER A 283 -6.25 -21.29 -7.96
CA SER A 283 -5.15 -21.60 -8.87
C SER A 283 -4.24 -20.39 -9.02
N TRP A 284 -2.93 -20.61 -9.09
CA TRP A 284 -1.99 -19.55 -9.43
C TRP A 284 -2.33 -19.00 -10.83
N ASP A 285 -2.52 -19.92 -11.77
CA ASP A 285 -3.17 -19.72 -13.05
C ASP A 285 -3.74 -21.07 -13.53
N ASN A 286 -4.86 -21.07 -14.25
CA ASN A 286 -5.46 -22.31 -14.76
C ASN A 286 -5.93 -22.21 -16.21
N LYS A 287 -5.33 -21.31 -16.98
CA LYS A 287 -5.56 -21.26 -18.42
C LYS A 287 -5.10 -22.59 -19.07
N ASN A 288 -5.72 -22.91 -20.19
CA ASN A 288 -5.41 -24.09 -21.00
C ASN A 288 -5.12 -23.69 -22.46
N THR A 289 -4.91 -24.68 -23.33
CA THR A 289 -4.59 -24.43 -24.74
C THR A 289 -5.70 -23.69 -25.50
N SER A 290 -6.96 -23.77 -25.07
CA SER A 290 -8.05 -22.99 -25.69
C SER A 290 -8.09 -21.53 -25.24
N THR A 291 -7.34 -21.18 -24.20
CA THR A 291 -7.25 -19.82 -23.64
C THR A 291 -5.82 -19.28 -23.71
N GLY A 292 -5.05 -19.70 -24.73
CA GLY A 292 -3.75 -19.11 -25.06
C GLY A 292 -2.51 -19.72 -24.41
N GLU A 293 -2.62 -20.86 -23.71
CA GLU A 293 -1.46 -21.46 -23.02
C GLU A 293 -0.76 -22.58 -23.80
N GLU A 294 0.50 -22.83 -23.43
CA GLU A 294 1.30 -23.91 -24.04
C GLU A 294 0.82 -25.30 -23.62
N SER A 295 0.05 -25.40 -22.54
CA SER A 295 -0.46 -26.67 -22.01
C SER A 295 -1.78 -26.50 -21.26
N ASN A 296 -2.40 -27.61 -20.84
CA ASN A 296 -3.57 -27.59 -19.97
C ASN A 296 -3.22 -27.48 -18.46
N SER A 297 -2.02 -26.99 -18.14
CA SER A 297 -1.48 -26.98 -16.78
C SER A 297 -1.40 -25.59 -16.12
N GLY A 298 -1.99 -24.57 -16.74
CA GLY A 298 -1.84 -23.18 -16.31
C GLY A 298 -0.44 -22.63 -16.60
N LYS A 299 -0.28 -21.33 -16.37
CA LYS A 299 0.94 -20.58 -16.67
C LYS A 299 1.69 -20.15 -15.41
N ASN A 300 3.00 -20.35 -15.35
CA ASN A 300 3.86 -19.78 -14.30
C ASN A 300 4.31 -18.35 -14.55
N ASP A 301 3.42 -17.49 -15.03
CA ASP A 301 3.69 -16.09 -15.33
C ASP A 301 2.84 -15.20 -14.43
N TRP A 302 3.47 -14.64 -13.40
CA TRP A 302 2.77 -13.76 -12.48
C TRP A 302 2.16 -12.53 -13.19
N THR A 303 2.78 -12.04 -14.26
CA THR A 303 2.33 -10.83 -14.97
C THR A 303 0.97 -10.99 -15.66
N THR A 304 0.56 -12.24 -15.91
CA THR A 304 -0.75 -12.57 -16.52
C THR A 304 -1.58 -13.53 -15.68
N ALA A 305 -1.07 -13.94 -14.52
CA ALA A 305 -1.69 -14.95 -13.65
C ALA A 305 -3.08 -14.50 -13.16
N ARG A 306 -4.05 -15.42 -13.20
CA ARG A 306 -5.39 -15.17 -12.66
C ARG A 306 -5.39 -14.85 -11.16
N LEU A 307 -4.48 -15.44 -10.38
CA LEU A 307 -4.34 -15.06 -8.96
C LEU A 307 -3.79 -13.64 -8.77
N MET A 308 -2.88 -13.18 -9.63
CA MET A 308 -2.40 -11.80 -9.60
C MET A 308 -3.57 -10.83 -9.82
N LYS A 309 -4.40 -11.10 -10.85
CA LYS A 309 -5.59 -10.30 -11.17
C LYS A 309 -6.68 -10.40 -10.11
N LEU A 310 -6.70 -11.44 -9.28
CA LEU A 310 -7.60 -11.51 -8.14
C LEU A 310 -7.22 -10.52 -7.03
N LEU A 311 -5.92 -10.40 -6.79
CA LEU A 311 -5.35 -9.70 -5.63
C LEU A 311 -5.13 -8.19 -5.84
N ASN A 312 -5.11 -7.70 -7.06
CA ASN A 312 -4.65 -6.34 -7.39
C ASN A 312 -5.78 -5.47 -7.95
N PRO A 313 -5.56 -4.16 -8.18
CA PRO A 313 -6.47 -3.34 -8.99
C PRO A 313 -6.24 -3.57 -10.49
N VAL A 314 -7.22 -3.13 -11.30
CA VAL A 314 -7.25 -3.33 -12.76
C VAL A 314 -6.10 -2.66 -13.51
N ASP A 315 -5.46 -1.66 -12.90
CA ASP A 315 -4.38 -0.87 -13.49
C ASP A 315 -3.17 -1.71 -13.90
N TYR A 316 -3.00 -2.88 -13.27
CA TYR A 316 -1.86 -3.77 -13.52
C TYR A 316 -2.16 -4.88 -14.55
N TYR A 317 -3.34 -4.88 -15.17
CA TYR A 317 -3.79 -6.00 -15.98
C TYR A 317 -3.40 -5.85 -17.43
N ILE A 318 -2.85 -6.93 -17.99
CA ILE A 318 -2.95 -7.16 -19.43
C ILE A 318 -4.33 -7.79 -19.66
N ASN A 319 -5.20 -7.03 -20.33
CA ASN A 319 -6.55 -7.49 -20.66
C ASN A 319 -6.49 -8.74 -21.53
N ASP A 320 -7.17 -9.79 -21.08
CA ASP A 320 -7.24 -11.08 -21.76
C ASP A 320 -8.72 -11.46 -21.88
N ASN A 321 -9.24 -11.49 -23.10
CA ASN A 321 -10.65 -11.84 -23.35
C ASN A 321 -10.98 -13.27 -22.91
N ASN A 322 -9.99 -14.14 -22.71
CA ASN A 322 -10.19 -15.48 -22.18
C ASN A 322 -10.49 -15.52 -20.68
N ASP A 323 -10.40 -14.39 -20.00
CA ASP A 323 -10.79 -14.26 -18.59
C ASP A 323 -12.27 -13.87 -18.41
N LYS A 324 -13.03 -13.80 -19.51
CA LYS A 324 -14.46 -13.47 -19.51
C LYS A 324 -15.34 -14.71 -19.40
N ASP A 325 -16.51 -14.54 -18.77
CA ASP A 325 -17.61 -15.50 -18.88
C ASP A 325 -18.32 -15.42 -20.26
N SER A 326 -19.35 -16.24 -20.44
CA SER A 326 -20.18 -16.26 -21.64
C SER A 326 -20.96 -14.97 -21.89
N GLU A 327 -21.07 -14.10 -20.89
CA GLU A 327 -21.78 -12.82 -20.93
C GLU A 327 -20.81 -11.65 -21.19
N GLY A 328 -19.51 -11.92 -21.23
CA GLY A 328 -18.46 -10.94 -21.50
C GLY A 328 -17.90 -10.25 -20.25
N ASN A 329 -18.27 -10.70 -19.04
CA ASN A 329 -17.79 -10.12 -17.78
C ASN A 329 -16.47 -10.75 -17.37
N TYR A 330 -15.51 -9.93 -16.94
CA TYR A 330 -14.23 -10.43 -16.42
C TYR A 330 -14.41 -11.13 -15.08
N LEU A 331 -13.96 -12.38 -15.00
CA LEU A 331 -14.03 -13.19 -13.78
C LEU A 331 -12.81 -12.98 -12.89
N GLY A 332 -13.04 -12.91 -11.59
CA GLY A 332 -11.99 -12.81 -10.57
C GLY A 332 -11.30 -11.46 -10.47
N TYR A 333 -11.48 -10.56 -11.43
CA TYR A 333 -10.74 -9.29 -11.49
C TYR A 333 -10.99 -8.42 -10.25
N SER A 334 -9.92 -8.13 -9.54
CA SER A 334 -9.85 -7.22 -8.38
C SER A 334 -10.80 -7.55 -7.22
N LEU A 335 -11.40 -8.75 -7.18
CA LEU A 335 -12.44 -9.05 -6.18
C LEU A 335 -11.89 -8.96 -4.74
N TYR A 336 -10.66 -9.45 -4.51
CA TYR A 336 -10.02 -9.31 -3.20
C TYR A 336 -9.62 -7.86 -2.90
N TYR A 337 -9.06 -7.14 -3.88
CA TYR A 337 -8.61 -5.76 -3.70
C TYR A 337 -9.75 -4.77 -3.43
N ASN A 338 -10.93 -5.04 -3.99
CA ASN A 338 -12.12 -4.21 -3.85
C ASN A 338 -13.10 -4.71 -2.79
N SER A 339 -12.79 -5.82 -2.10
CA SER A 339 -13.67 -6.42 -1.09
C SER A 339 -15.06 -6.77 -1.64
N THR A 340 -15.10 -7.43 -2.80
CA THR A 340 -16.33 -7.84 -3.48
C THR A 340 -16.41 -9.37 -3.67
N SER A 341 -17.56 -9.85 -4.14
CA SER A 341 -17.81 -11.26 -4.44
C SER A 341 -18.02 -11.50 -5.93
N GLY A 342 -17.82 -12.74 -6.38
CA GLY A 342 -18.04 -13.13 -7.77
C GLY A 342 -17.57 -14.56 -8.05
N LYS A 343 -17.21 -14.83 -9.31
CA LYS A 343 -16.54 -16.08 -9.70
C LYS A 343 -15.04 -15.89 -9.74
N CYS A 344 -14.31 -16.83 -9.14
CA CYS A 344 -12.86 -16.93 -9.18
C CYS A 344 -12.42 -18.17 -9.94
N TYR A 345 -11.22 -18.14 -10.52
CA TYR A 345 -10.64 -19.30 -11.17
C TYR A 345 -10.01 -20.25 -10.14
N SER A 346 -10.38 -21.53 -10.18
CA SER A 346 -9.84 -22.57 -9.30
C SER A 346 -10.00 -23.96 -9.91
N GLY A 347 -8.90 -24.70 -10.00
CA GLY A 347 -8.84 -26.03 -10.60
C GLY A 347 -8.47 -26.00 -12.09
N LYS A 348 -8.44 -27.17 -12.74
CA LYS A 348 -7.95 -27.32 -14.11
C LYS A 348 -8.94 -26.79 -15.16
N ASN A 349 -8.46 -26.47 -16.37
CA ASN A 349 -9.27 -26.22 -17.57
C ASN A 349 -10.25 -25.04 -17.41
N ASN A 350 -9.79 -23.89 -16.94
CA ASN A 350 -10.63 -22.71 -16.71
C ASN A 350 -11.78 -22.93 -15.71
N ALA A 351 -11.70 -23.96 -14.87
CA ALA A 351 -12.68 -24.17 -13.81
C ALA A 351 -12.79 -22.94 -12.89
N THR A 352 -14.01 -22.68 -12.44
CA THR A 352 -14.35 -21.56 -11.58
C THR A 352 -15.06 -22.03 -10.32
N VAL A 353 -15.01 -21.18 -9.29
CA VAL A 353 -15.66 -21.36 -8.00
C VAL A 353 -16.26 -20.01 -7.58
N ASP A 354 -17.31 -20.03 -6.77
CA ASP A 354 -17.78 -18.82 -6.10
C ASP A 354 -16.75 -18.36 -5.06
N CYS A 355 -16.49 -17.07 -5.03
CA CYS A 355 -15.62 -16.44 -4.06
C CYS A 355 -16.27 -15.17 -3.53
N ASP A 356 -16.13 -14.96 -2.21
CA ASP A 356 -16.71 -13.84 -1.50
C ASP A 356 -15.64 -13.21 -0.61
N PHE A 357 -15.19 -12.01 -1.00
CA PHE A 357 -14.23 -11.23 -0.22
C PHE A 357 -14.87 -10.05 0.49
N THR A 358 -16.21 -9.97 0.59
CA THR A 358 -16.90 -8.85 1.27
C THR A 358 -16.47 -8.67 2.72
N SER A 359 -15.99 -9.74 3.38
CA SER A 359 -15.49 -9.72 4.76
C SER A 359 -13.97 -9.89 4.90
N THR A 360 -13.27 -10.28 3.82
CA THR A 360 -11.84 -10.65 3.87
C THR A 360 -10.95 -9.88 2.91
N GLY A 361 -11.54 -9.13 1.98
CA GLY A 361 -10.81 -8.28 1.03
C GLY A 361 -10.36 -6.97 1.66
N ILE A 362 -9.67 -6.14 0.88
CA ILE A 362 -9.19 -4.83 1.37
C ILE A 362 -10.38 -3.88 1.54
N LYS A 363 -10.70 -3.54 2.79
CA LYS A 363 -11.98 -2.96 3.21
C LYS A 363 -12.26 -1.58 2.61
N ASN A 364 -11.24 -0.72 2.50
CA ASN A 364 -11.44 0.69 2.19
C ASN A 364 -10.23 1.34 1.49
N ASP A 365 -10.46 2.55 0.96
CA ASP A 365 -9.45 3.34 0.25
C ASP A 365 -8.28 3.74 1.15
N GLU A 366 -8.55 4.02 2.43
CA GLU A 366 -7.52 4.31 3.43
C GLU A 366 -6.49 3.17 3.50
N THR A 367 -6.95 1.92 3.62
CA THR A 367 -6.07 0.74 3.58
C THR A 367 -5.36 0.61 2.22
N ARG A 368 -6.05 0.81 1.10
CA ARG A 368 -5.46 0.72 -0.25
C ARG A 368 -4.35 1.75 -0.48
N ASN A 369 -4.49 2.95 0.10
CA ASN A 369 -3.53 4.04 0.02
C ASN A 369 -2.28 3.79 0.87
N MET A 370 -2.41 2.99 1.93
CA MET A 370 -1.26 2.54 2.73
C MET A 370 -0.42 1.45 2.04
N ILE A 371 -0.96 0.77 1.02
CA ILE A 371 -0.24 -0.27 0.27
C ILE A 371 0.64 0.38 -0.80
N ALA A 372 1.96 0.21 -0.63
CA ALA A 372 2.94 0.70 -1.57
C ALA A 372 2.90 -0.08 -2.89
N GLU A 373 2.96 0.64 -4.00
CA GLU A 373 3.37 0.04 -5.26
C GLU A 373 4.84 -0.38 -5.17
N THR A 374 5.13 -1.62 -5.57
CA THR A 374 6.44 -2.24 -5.43
C THR A 374 6.76 -3.09 -6.66
N THR A 375 8.00 -3.02 -7.12
CA THR A 375 8.55 -3.98 -8.08
C THR A 375 8.90 -5.27 -7.35
N TYR A 376 8.11 -6.31 -7.61
CA TYR A 376 8.38 -7.67 -7.18
C TYR A 376 9.32 -8.35 -8.17
N ASN A 377 10.33 -9.03 -7.63
CA ASN A 377 11.20 -9.89 -8.43
C ASN A 377 10.47 -11.21 -8.73
N LEU A 378 10.62 -11.70 -9.96
CA LEU A 378 10.01 -12.93 -10.49
C LEU A 378 11.07 -13.91 -11.00
N GLY A 379 12.34 -13.68 -10.67
CA GLY A 379 13.41 -14.65 -10.91
C GLY A 379 13.08 -15.98 -10.26
N GLY A 380 13.42 -17.06 -10.94
CA GLY A 380 13.07 -18.42 -10.58
C GLY A 380 14.26 -19.37 -10.60
N TRP A 381 14.03 -20.59 -10.12
CA TRP A 381 15.04 -21.65 -10.11
C TRP A 381 14.43 -22.99 -10.52
N ASN A 382 15.30 -23.94 -10.90
CA ASN A 382 14.89 -25.21 -11.53
C ASN A 382 14.93 -26.43 -10.59
N THR A 383 15.24 -26.24 -9.31
CA THR A 383 15.24 -27.31 -8.31
C THR A 383 14.84 -26.76 -6.94
N PHE A 384 14.13 -27.56 -6.15
CA PHE A 384 13.74 -27.21 -4.78
C PHE A 384 14.84 -27.49 -3.74
N THR A 385 15.98 -28.02 -4.21
CA THR A 385 17.12 -28.41 -3.38
C THR A 385 18.06 -27.21 -3.23
N VAL A 386 17.61 -26.21 -2.47
CA VAL A 386 18.29 -24.91 -2.29
C VAL A 386 18.19 -24.44 -0.85
N TYR A 387 19.14 -23.63 -0.42
CA TYR A 387 19.13 -22.93 0.86
C TYR A 387 18.41 -21.57 0.78
N PRO A 388 17.98 -21.00 1.92
CA PRO A 388 17.36 -19.67 1.95
C PRO A 388 18.17 -18.57 1.25
N ASN A 389 19.50 -18.63 1.34
CA ASN A 389 20.39 -17.63 0.75
C ASN A 389 20.50 -17.77 -0.77
N GLU A 390 20.57 -18.99 -1.28
CA GLU A 390 20.63 -19.26 -2.71
C GLU A 390 19.33 -18.84 -3.40
N ILE A 391 18.18 -19.23 -2.84
CA ILE A 391 16.90 -18.85 -3.45
C ILE A 391 16.63 -17.35 -3.39
N TYR A 392 17.12 -16.65 -2.35
CA TYR A 392 17.06 -15.20 -2.26
C TYR A 392 17.75 -14.51 -3.44
N GLU A 393 18.92 -15.02 -3.86
CA GLU A 393 19.65 -14.52 -5.02
C GLU A 393 18.89 -14.83 -6.32
N TYR A 394 18.40 -16.07 -6.48
CA TYR A 394 17.68 -16.49 -7.69
C TYR A 394 16.38 -15.72 -7.90
N GLU A 395 15.65 -15.42 -6.82
CA GLU A 395 14.45 -14.56 -6.85
C GLU A 395 14.73 -13.21 -7.50
N ARG A 396 15.92 -12.64 -7.27
CA ARG A 396 16.39 -11.34 -7.78
C ARG A 396 17.19 -11.46 -9.08
N GLY A 397 17.40 -12.68 -9.57
CA GLY A 397 18.04 -12.94 -10.84
C GLY A 397 17.08 -12.75 -12.02
N THR A 398 17.61 -12.97 -13.23
CA THR A 398 16.85 -12.88 -14.48
C THR A 398 16.41 -14.23 -15.03
N THR A 399 16.74 -15.33 -14.35
CA THR A 399 16.40 -16.68 -14.78
C THR A 399 14.92 -16.94 -14.64
N VAL A 400 14.24 -17.16 -15.76
CA VAL A 400 12.80 -17.45 -15.84
C VAL A 400 12.55 -18.47 -16.94
N TYR A 401 11.33 -19.03 -17.00
CA TYR A 401 10.92 -19.77 -18.19
C TYR A 401 10.95 -18.85 -19.42
N THR A 402 11.31 -19.38 -20.58
CA THR A 402 11.48 -18.57 -21.80
C THR A 402 10.25 -17.70 -22.10
N GLY A 403 10.49 -16.44 -22.46
CA GLY A 403 9.44 -15.47 -22.80
C GLY A 403 8.70 -14.85 -21.60
N ARG A 404 9.14 -15.07 -20.36
CA ARG A 404 8.56 -14.46 -19.16
C ARG A 404 9.38 -13.25 -18.69
N LEU A 405 8.76 -12.38 -17.90
CA LEU A 405 9.43 -11.22 -17.32
C LEU A 405 10.05 -11.56 -15.95
N PRO A 406 11.27 -11.08 -15.64
CA PRO A 406 11.94 -11.34 -14.36
C PRO A 406 11.47 -10.42 -13.23
N THR A 407 10.59 -9.46 -13.50
CA THR A 407 10.06 -8.51 -12.52
C THR A 407 8.64 -8.09 -12.87
N TRP A 408 7.86 -7.67 -11.88
CA TRP A 408 6.52 -7.12 -12.06
C TRP A 408 6.22 -6.07 -11.01
N THR A 409 5.65 -4.94 -11.41
CA THR A 409 5.25 -3.86 -10.49
C THR A 409 3.76 -3.98 -10.18
N GLY A 410 3.42 -3.93 -8.89
CA GLY A 410 2.04 -3.91 -8.41
C GLY A 410 1.93 -3.73 -6.90
N LYS A 411 0.76 -3.99 -6.32
CA LYS A 411 0.48 -3.75 -4.90
C LYS A 411 0.56 -5.00 -4.03
N ILE A 412 -0.10 -6.08 -4.42
CA ILE A 412 -0.25 -7.30 -3.63
C ILE A 412 0.31 -8.51 -4.38
N ALA A 413 1.13 -9.32 -3.71
CA ALA A 413 1.68 -10.55 -4.24
C ALA A 413 1.61 -11.70 -3.21
N LEU A 414 2.52 -12.66 -3.33
CA LEU A 414 2.68 -13.79 -2.41
C LEU A 414 4.06 -13.73 -1.73
N ALA A 415 4.24 -14.52 -0.68
CA ALA A 415 5.54 -14.68 -0.03
C ALA A 415 6.56 -15.30 -1.00
N TYR A 416 7.82 -14.92 -0.80
CA TYR A 416 8.95 -15.58 -1.45
C TYR A 416 9.35 -16.86 -0.72
N PRO A 417 9.93 -17.84 -1.42
CA PRO A 417 10.71 -18.90 -0.81
C PRO A 417 11.69 -18.43 0.27
N SER A 418 12.44 -17.34 0.01
CA SER A 418 13.37 -16.78 0.99
C SER A 418 12.67 -16.21 2.23
N ASP A 419 11.45 -15.65 2.09
CA ASP A 419 10.66 -15.19 3.24
C ASP A 419 10.32 -16.36 4.18
N TYR A 420 9.88 -17.49 3.60
CA TYR A 420 9.60 -18.70 4.37
C TYR A 420 10.86 -19.33 4.96
N GLY A 421 11.95 -19.34 4.19
CA GLY A 421 13.24 -19.89 4.59
C GLY A 421 13.84 -19.18 5.80
N TYR A 422 13.86 -17.85 5.78
CA TYR A 422 14.38 -16.99 6.86
C TYR A 422 13.40 -16.78 8.02
N ALA A 423 12.13 -17.17 7.88
CA ALA A 423 11.20 -17.19 9.00
C ALA A 423 11.53 -18.30 10.03
N ALA A 424 12.34 -19.29 9.64
CA ALA A 424 12.85 -20.31 10.55
C ALA A 424 14.04 -19.80 11.39
N ASP A 425 14.14 -20.24 12.65
CA ASP A 425 15.36 -20.05 13.44
C ASP A 425 16.52 -20.88 12.85
N LEU A 426 17.50 -20.21 12.25
CA LEU A 426 18.66 -20.86 11.63
C LEU A 426 19.63 -21.50 12.64
N ASN A 427 19.54 -21.18 13.94
CA ASN A 427 20.27 -21.89 14.99
C ASN A 427 19.60 -23.22 15.38
N GLN A 428 18.32 -23.39 15.04
CA GLN A 428 17.56 -24.64 15.27
C GLN A 428 17.45 -25.46 13.98
N CYS A 429 17.07 -24.81 12.88
CA CYS A 429 16.97 -25.38 11.53
C CYS A 429 18.34 -25.32 10.82
N VAL A 430 19.38 -25.86 11.46
CA VAL A 430 20.77 -25.69 11.04
C VAL A 430 21.06 -26.43 9.72
N ASN A 431 21.65 -25.72 8.76
CA ASN A 431 22.17 -26.26 7.50
C ASN A 431 21.16 -27.15 6.77
N LYS A 432 19.90 -26.72 6.70
CA LYS A 432 18.85 -27.43 5.96
C LYS A 432 18.46 -26.67 4.69
N GLN A 433 18.34 -27.43 3.61
CA GLN A 433 17.72 -26.96 2.38
C GLN A 433 16.20 -26.93 2.54
N LEU A 434 15.53 -26.08 1.76
CA LEU A 434 14.10 -25.80 1.88
C LEU A 434 13.22 -27.04 1.61
N ASN A 435 13.71 -28.00 0.82
CA ASN A 435 13.04 -29.30 0.62
C ASN A 435 13.14 -30.27 1.83
N LYS A 436 13.82 -29.87 2.92
CA LYS A 436 13.92 -30.62 4.19
C LYS A 436 13.25 -29.90 5.37
N TYR A 437 12.50 -28.83 5.10
CA TYR A 437 11.86 -28.03 6.14
C TYR A 437 10.66 -28.71 6.82
N ASN A 438 10.24 -29.91 6.39
CA ASN A 438 9.29 -30.72 7.17
C ASN A 438 9.89 -31.31 8.45
N ASP A 439 11.19 -31.19 8.64
CA ASP A 439 11.81 -31.50 9.92
C ASP A 439 11.09 -30.73 11.06
N SER A 440 10.78 -31.42 12.15
CA SER A 440 10.06 -30.83 13.27
C SER A 440 10.84 -29.67 13.89
N THR A 441 12.17 -29.69 13.86
CA THR A 441 13.02 -28.59 14.34
C THR A 441 12.85 -27.32 13.51
N CYS A 442 12.63 -27.44 12.20
CA CYS A 442 12.35 -26.30 11.32
C CYS A 442 10.90 -25.84 11.43
N THR A 443 9.93 -26.75 11.32
CA THR A 443 8.51 -26.39 11.33
C THR A 443 8.06 -25.79 12.66
N SER A 444 8.55 -26.30 13.79
CA SER A 444 8.21 -25.75 15.13
C SER A 444 8.86 -24.39 15.40
N ASN A 445 9.96 -24.07 14.70
CA ASN A 445 10.67 -22.80 14.84
C ASN A 445 10.49 -21.88 13.61
N ASN A 446 9.39 -22.04 12.87
CA ASN A 446 9.05 -21.21 11.72
C ASN A 446 7.61 -20.69 11.84
N TRP A 447 7.47 -19.45 12.30
CA TRP A 447 6.19 -18.79 12.51
C TRP A 447 5.33 -18.67 11.25
N MET A 448 5.95 -18.64 10.07
CA MET A 448 5.26 -18.44 8.79
C MET A 448 4.62 -19.74 8.27
N LYS A 449 5.06 -20.91 8.75
CA LYS A 449 4.54 -22.23 8.34
C LYS A 449 3.04 -22.33 8.52
N SER A 450 2.51 -21.92 9.68
CA SER A 450 1.08 -22.02 9.99
C SER A 450 0.24 -21.13 9.06
N ILE A 451 0.75 -19.97 8.66
CA ILE A 451 0.05 -19.04 7.77
C ILE A 451 0.01 -19.61 6.36
N ILE A 452 1.17 -19.99 5.82
CA ILE A 452 1.28 -20.47 4.43
C ILE A 452 0.56 -21.81 4.25
N THR A 453 0.57 -22.70 5.24
CA THR A 453 -0.06 -24.03 5.14
C THR A 453 -1.45 -24.10 5.77
N ASN A 454 -2.02 -22.98 6.21
CA ASN A 454 -3.28 -22.94 6.98
C ASN A 454 -3.29 -23.98 8.12
N ASN A 455 -2.33 -23.86 9.04
CA ASN A 455 -2.10 -24.78 10.15
C ASN A 455 -1.82 -26.24 9.73
N GLY A 456 -1.34 -26.45 8.49
CA GLY A 456 -1.10 -27.78 7.93
C GLY A 456 -2.31 -28.42 7.25
N SER A 457 -3.42 -27.68 7.10
CA SER A 457 -4.61 -28.15 6.39
C SER A 457 -4.50 -28.02 4.88
N ASN A 458 -3.72 -27.05 4.38
CA ASN A 458 -3.58 -26.75 2.96
C ASN A 458 -2.11 -26.66 2.54
N HIS A 459 -1.86 -26.70 1.23
CA HIS A 459 -0.62 -26.18 0.67
C HIS A 459 -0.72 -24.65 0.55
N GLY A 460 0.40 -23.96 0.32
CA GLY A 460 0.42 -22.52 0.09
C GLY A 460 1.26 -22.13 -1.11
N TRP A 461 0.71 -21.28 -1.97
CA TRP A 461 1.46 -20.72 -3.10
C TRP A 461 2.53 -19.74 -2.63
N LEU A 462 3.64 -19.72 -3.35
CA LEU A 462 4.68 -18.71 -3.26
C LEU A 462 4.79 -17.99 -4.61
N LEU A 463 5.47 -16.84 -4.61
CA LEU A 463 5.57 -16.00 -5.80
C LEU A 463 6.51 -16.55 -6.89
N THR A 464 7.52 -17.33 -6.50
CA THR A 464 8.61 -17.74 -7.41
C THR A 464 8.18 -18.78 -8.45
N PRO A 465 8.51 -18.59 -9.74
CA PRO A 465 8.27 -19.58 -10.79
C PRO A 465 9.38 -20.64 -10.84
N HIS A 466 9.06 -21.80 -11.39
CA HIS A 466 10.07 -22.77 -11.83
C HIS A 466 10.67 -22.37 -13.19
N SER A 467 11.98 -22.23 -13.28
CA SER A 467 12.60 -21.71 -14.52
C SER A 467 12.56 -22.69 -15.70
N ASN A 468 12.60 -24.01 -15.46
CA ASN A 468 12.57 -25.01 -16.55
C ASN A 468 11.17 -25.42 -17.04
N TYR A 469 10.08 -25.08 -16.34
CA TYR A 469 8.74 -25.56 -16.66
C TYR A 469 7.76 -24.39 -16.74
N SER A 470 7.04 -24.25 -17.86
CA SER A 470 6.13 -23.11 -18.10
C SER A 470 4.91 -23.02 -17.19
N TYR A 471 4.67 -24.06 -16.40
CA TYR A 471 3.44 -24.29 -15.66
C TYR A 471 3.66 -24.57 -14.17
N ILE A 472 4.90 -24.57 -13.66
CA ILE A 472 5.17 -24.87 -12.25
C ILE A 472 5.41 -23.59 -11.44
N ALA A 473 4.62 -23.43 -10.39
CA ALA A 473 4.82 -22.46 -9.30
C ALA A 473 5.50 -23.13 -8.12
N TRP A 474 6.24 -22.34 -7.34
CA TRP A 474 6.73 -22.79 -6.05
C TRP A 474 5.63 -22.68 -4.98
N GLY A 475 5.75 -23.49 -3.94
CA GLY A 475 4.83 -23.49 -2.83
C GLY A 475 5.38 -24.25 -1.63
N VAL A 476 4.70 -24.11 -0.49
CA VAL A 476 4.96 -24.91 0.70
C VAL A 476 3.90 -25.98 0.80
N ILE A 477 4.33 -27.23 0.79
CA ILE A 477 3.48 -28.40 1.01
C ILE A 477 3.06 -28.40 2.48
N LEU A 478 1.92 -29.03 2.81
CA LEU A 478 1.30 -28.96 4.14
C LEU A 478 2.23 -29.40 5.28
N SER A 479 3.21 -30.25 4.96
CA SER A 479 4.23 -30.75 5.88
C SER A 479 5.34 -29.74 6.19
N GLY A 480 5.40 -28.60 5.49
CA GLY A 480 6.44 -27.58 5.65
C GLY A 480 7.59 -27.68 4.63
N ILE A 481 7.58 -28.71 3.76
CA ILE A 481 8.55 -28.83 2.65
C ILE A 481 8.27 -27.77 1.60
N MET A 482 9.33 -27.13 1.12
CA MET A 482 9.26 -26.37 -0.12
C MET A 482 9.29 -27.29 -1.33
N GLY A 483 8.35 -27.06 -2.25
CA GLY A 483 8.27 -27.74 -3.52
C GLY A 483 7.61 -26.84 -4.55
N GLY A 484 7.07 -27.46 -5.59
CA GLY A 484 6.29 -26.76 -6.59
C GLY A 484 5.29 -27.68 -7.25
N ASN A 485 4.26 -27.09 -7.84
CA ASN A 485 3.25 -27.85 -8.56
C ASN A 485 2.69 -27.06 -9.73
N ARG A 486 1.88 -27.73 -10.55
CA ARG A 486 1.21 -27.12 -11.70
C ARG A 486 0.34 -25.94 -11.23
N ALA A 487 0.39 -24.82 -11.95
CA ALA A 487 -0.25 -23.58 -11.58
C ALA A 487 -1.77 -23.73 -11.34
N TYR A 488 -2.42 -24.69 -12.01
CA TYR A 488 -3.87 -24.91 -11.88
C TYR A 488 -4.31 -25.54 -10.56
N TYR A 489 -3.42 -26.09 -9.74
CA TYR A 489 -3.84 -26.84 -8.55
C TYR A 489 -4.64 -25.97 -7.58
N SER A 490 -5.82 -26.46 -7.22
CA SER A 490 -6.73 -25.81 -6.27
C SER A 490 -6.55 -26.27 -4.82
N SER A 491 -5.52 -27.08 -4.51
CA SER A 491 -5.18 -27.48 -3.13
C SER A 491 -4.22 -26.50 -2.44
N TYR A 492 -3.79 -25.47 -3.16
CA TYR A 492 -2.87 -24.45 -2.67
C TYR A 492 -3.66 -23.18 -2.36
N GLY A 493 -3.49 -22.69 -1.14
CA GLY A 493 -4.07 -21.44 -0.69
C GLY A 493 -3.18 -20.24 -0.98
N ALA A 494 -3.81 -19.07 -1.03
CA ALA A 494 -3.13 -17.80 -1.21
C ALA A 494 -3.08 -17.04 0.12
N ALA A 495 -1.88 -16.66 0.56
CA ALA A 495 -1.67 -15.74 1.67
C ALA A 495 -1.11 -14.42 1.11
N PRO A 496 -1.94 -13.36 1.01
CA PRO A 496 -1.51 -12.08 0.44
C PRO A 496 -0.32 -11.47 1.18
N VAL A 497 0.62 -10.93 0.41
CA VAL A 497 1.80 -10.21 0.87
C VAL A 497 1.83 -8.84 0.21
N LEU A 498 2.21 -7.83 0.97
CA LEU A 498 2.31 -6.45 0.49
C LEU A 498 3.37 -5.66 1.25
N TYR A 499 3.75 -4.51 0.70
CA TYR A 499 4.58 -3.53 1.40
C TYR A 499 3.73 -2.33 1.81
N LEU A 500 3.98 -1.84 3.02
CA LEU A 500 3.44 -0.57 3.47
C LEU A 500 4.20 0.60 2.83
N SER A 501 3.53 1.73 2.66
CA SER A 501 4.18 3.00 2.35
C SER A 501 5.26 3.31 3.39
N SER A 502 6.41 3.81 2.94
CA SER A 502 7.56 4.13 3.80
C SER A 502 7.30 5.29 4.76
N GLU A 503 6.21 6.03 4.57
CA GLU A 503 5.84 7.17 5.40
C GLU A 503 5.13 6.76 6.68
N LEU A 504 4.54 5.57 6.77
CA LEU A 504 3.71 5.19 7.91
C LEU A 504 4.54 5.05 9.20
N GLY A 505 3.96 5.44 10.34
CA GLY A 505 4.54 5.28 11.67
C GLY A 505 3.93 4.10 12.42
N ILE A 506 4.50 3.77 13.59
CA ILE A 506 3.86 2.91 14.59
C ILE A 506 3.50 3.78 15.80
N GLU A 507 2.27 3.69 16.29
CA GLU A 507 1.84 4.39 17.49
C GLU A 507 2.52 3.82 18.74
N SER A 508 2.70 4.66 19.76
CA SER A 508 3.12 4.18 21.06
C SER A 508 2.04 3.27 21.69
N GLY A 509 2.43 2.09 22.13
CA GLY A 509 1.60 1.23 22.98
C GLY A 509 1.42 -0.21 22.50
N GLY A 510 1.57 -0.48 21.20
CA GLY A 510 1.67 -1.85 20.69
C GLY A 510 3.08 -2.41 20.81
N ASP A 511 3.25 -3.62 21.32
CA ASP A 511 4.55 -4.30 21.45
C ASP A 511 4.75 -5.42 20.40
N GLY A 512 3.76 -5.57 19.50
CA GLY A 512 3.79 -6.56 18.44
C GLY A 512 3.41 -7.97 18.89
N SER A 513 3.09 -8.20 20.16
CA SER A 513 2.54 -9.49 20.60
C SER A 513 1.13 -9.72 20.04
N SER A 514 0.66 -10.97 20.02
CA SER A 514 -0.69 -11.29 19.55
C SER A 514 -1.78 -10.61 20.37
N SER A 515 -1.52 -10.38 21.67
CA SER A 515 -2.44 -9.68 22.58
C SER A 515 -2.35 -8.16 22.47
N ASN A 516 -1.23 -7.64 21.97
CA ASN A 516 -1.00 -6.20 21.82
C ASN A 516 -0.27 -5.88 20.49
N PRO A 517 -0.94 -6.11 19.34
CA PRO A 517 -0.34 -5.85 18.03
C PRO A 517 0.11 -4.40 17.86
N TYR A 518 1.09 -4.16 16.99
CA TYR A 518 1.44 -2.81 16.56
C TYR A 518 0.22 -2.12 15.92
N LYS A 519 0.13 -0.80 16.14
CA LYS A 519 -0.88 0.08 15.54
C LYS A 519 -0.20 1.05 14.60
N LEU A 520 -0.77 1.26 13.42
CA LEU A 520 -0.23 2.17 12.42
C LEU A 520 -0.62 3.61 12.76
N SER A 521 0.34 4.53 12.66
CA SER A 521 0.02 5.96 12.57
C SER A 521 -0.04 6.29 11.08
N ALA A 522 -1.26 6.44 10.57
CA ALA A 522 -1.54 6.81 9.19
C ALA A 522 -1.29 8.30 8.95
#